data_AF-A0A7K3Y5T3-F1
#
_entry.id   AF-A0A7K3Y5T3-F1
#
_cell.length_a   1.000
_cell.length_b   1.000
_cell.length_c   1.000
_cell.angle_alpha   90.00
_cell.angle_beta   90.00
_cell.angle_gamma   90.00
#
_symmetry.space_group_name_H-M   'P 1'
#
loop_
_entity.id
_entity.type
_entity.pdbx_description
1 polymer ?
#
loop_
_entity_poly.entity_id
_entity_poly.type
_entity_poly.pdbx_seq_one_letter_code
_entity_poly.pdbx_strand_id
1 'polypeptide(L)'
;MKTIVLMGNPNVGKSGVFSRLTGTRVIISNYPGTTVDVSRGVTRLLDREVEVIDAPGTYSLSPTCPVEEVAAGILDDADIVINVVDSTNLE
;
A
#
# COMPACT_ATOMS: atom_id res chain seq x y z
N MET A 1 14.43 1.92 8.49
CA MET A 1 13.39 2.93 8.18
C MET A 1 12.06 2.27 8.46
N LYS A 2 11.09 2.96 9.09
CA LYS A 2 9.78 2.32 9.32
C LYS A 2 8.99 2.24 8.01
N THR A 3 8.27 1.16 7.81
CA THR A 3 7.44 0.93 6.62
C THR A 3 5.96 0.99 6.98
N ILE A 4 5.26 1.93 6.36
CA ILE A 4 3.81 2.09 6.46
C ILE A 4 3.19 1.52 5.18
N VAL A 5 2.28 0.57 5.32
CA VAL A 5 1.57 0.00 4.18
C VAL A 5 0.13 0.52 4.15
N LEU A 6 -0.27 1.06 3.00
CA LEU A 6 -1.66 1.40 2.73
C LEU A 6 -2.37 0.16 2.19
N MET A 7 -3.31 -0.37 2.96
CA MET A 7 -4.18 -1.50 2.59
C MET A 7 -5.61 -1.01 2.35
N GLY A 8 -6.41 -1.78 1.63
CA GLY A 8 -7.82 -1.49 1.38
C GLY A 8 -8.31 -2.08 0.07
N ASN A 9 -9.63 -2.04 -0.14
CA ASN A 9 -10.25 -2.56 -1.36
C ASN A 9 -9.77 -1.79 -2.60
N PRO A 10 -9.89 -2.36 -3.81
CA PRO A 10 -9.75 -1.61 -5.05
C PRO A 10 -10.65 -0.36 -5.05
N ASN A 11 -10.14 0.73 -5.64
CA ASN A 11 -10.87 1.99 -5.86
C ASN A 11 -11.32 2.79 -4.61
N VAL A 12 -10.87 2.45 -3.40
CA VAL A 12 -11.20 3.21 -2.15
C VAL A 12 -10.40 4.52 -1.97
N GLY A 13 -9.68 4.98 -2.99
CA GLY A 13 -8.90 6.22 -2.93
C GLY A 13 -7.49 6.09 -2.31
N LYS A 14 -7.03 4.85 -2.11
CA LYS A 14 -5.73 4.52 -1.51
C LYS A 14 -4.52 5.19 -2.19
N SER A 15 -4.45 5.16 -3.52
CA SER A 15 -3.39 5.83 -4.28
C SER A 15 -3.46 7.36 -4.18
N GLY A 16 -4.65 7.92 -3.97
CA GLY A 16 -4.81 9.35 -3.69
C GLY A 16 -4.25 9.75 -2.32
N VAL A 17 -4.47 8.91 -1.30
CA VAL A 17 -3.84 9.07 0.02
C VAL A 17 -2.32 8.94 -0.10
N PHE A 18 -1.84 7.91 -0.81
CA PHE A 18 -0.42 7.68 -1.08
C PHE A 18 0.24 8.92 -1.69
N SER A 19 -0.28 9.45 -2.79
CA SER A 19 0.29 10.62 -3.48
C SER A 19 0.33 11.86 -2.59
N ARG A 20 -0.67 12.06 -1.71
CA ARG A 20 -0.67 13.17 -0.76
C ARG A 20 0.40 13.03 0.33
N LEU A 21 0.70 11.80 0.74
CA LEU A 21 1.73 11.53 1.75
C LEU A 21 3.15 11.63 1.18
N THR A 22 3.37 11.12 -0.04
CA THR A 22 4.72 10.96 -0.63
C THR A 22 5.11 12.07 -1.62
N GLY A 23 4.14 12.82 -2.14
CA GLY A 23 4.38 13.88 -3.11
C GLY A 23 4.95 13.33 -4.42
N THR A 24 6.07 13.90 -4.90
CA THR A 24 6.69 13.52 -6.19
C THR A 24 7.77 12.44 -6.06
N ARG A 25 8.14 12.03 -4.84
CA ARG A 25 9.21 11.06 -4.59
C ARG A 25 8.65 9.64 -4.55
N VAL A 26 8.23 9.16 -5.72
CA VAL A 26 7.60 7.85 -5.90
C VAL A 26 8.41 7.00 -6.87
N ILE A 27 8.57 5.73 -6.53
CA ILE A 27 9.10 4.69 -7.40
C ILE A 27 7.98 3.67 -7.62
N ILE A 28 7.72 3.35 -8.88
CA ILE A 28 6.81 2.27 -9.27
C ILE A 28 7.66 1.15 -9.84
N SER A 29 7.48 -0.05 -9.30
CA SER A 29 8.23 -1.24 -9.73
C SER A 29 7.43 -2.50 -9.50
N ASN A 30 7.72 -3.54 -10.29
CA ASN A 30 7.16 -4.86 -10.05
C ASN A 30 7.60 -5.44 -8.70
N TYR A 31 6.68 -6.08 -8.00
CA TYR A 31 7.01 -6.86 -6.81
C TYR A 31 7.86 -8.09 -7.21
N PRO A 32 8.92 -8.44 -6.44
CA PRO A 32 9.88 -9.47 -6.84
C PRO A 32 9.23 -10.78 -7.28
N GLY A 33 9.61 -11.26 -8.47
CA GLY A 33 9.09 -12.51 -9.03
C GLY A 33 7.66 -12.43 -9.59
N THR A 34 7.09 -11.23 -9.71
CA THR A 34 5.72 -11.03 -10.20
C THR A 34 5.64 -9.92 -11.25
N THR A 35 4.49 -9.79 -11.92
CA THR A 35 4.16 -8.66 -12.80
C THR A 35 3.26 -7.63 -12.10
N VAL A 36 3.18 -7.69 -10.77
CA VAL A 36 2.29 -6.82 -9.98
C VAL A 36 3.06 -5.56 -9.62
N ASP A 37 2.60 -4.42 -10.13
CA ASP A 37 3.17 -3.12 -9.80
C ASP A 37 2.91 -2.73 -8.34
N VAL A 38 3.93 -2.20 -7.69
CA VAL A 38 3.87 -1.66 -6.33
C VAL A 38 4.46 -0.26 -6.34
N SER A 39 3.74 0.68 -5.76
CA SER A 39 4.22 2.06 -5.59
C SER A 39 4.85 2.22 -4.22
N ARG A 40 6.08 2.71 -4.17
CA ARG A 40 6.81 3.02 -2.95
C ARG A 40 7.23 4.47 -2.95
N GLY A 41 7.13 5.13 -1.81
CA GLY A 41 7.58 6.51 -1.65
C GLY A 41 8.10 6.74 -0.25
N VAL A 42 8.77 7.87 -0.05
CA VAL A 42 9.30 8.25 1.25
C VAL A 42 8.67 9.55 1.68
N THR A 43 8.26 9.64 2.94
CA THR A 43 7.77 10.87 3.55
C THR A 43 8.43 11.12 4.89
N ARG A 44 8.26 12.33 5.43
CA ARG A 44 8.82 12.73 6.72
C ARG A 44 7.70 12.90 7.74
N LEU A 45 7.69 12.04 8.76
CA LEU A 45 6.73 12.07 9.86
C LEU A 45 7.46 12.33 11.17
N LEU A 46 7.12 13.41 11.88
CA LEU A 46 7.74 13.79 13.17
C LEU A 46 9.28 13.77 13.12
N ASP A 47 9.84 14.41 12.09
CA ASP A 47 11.28 14.48 11.80
C ASP A 47 11.96 13.13 11.46
N ARG A 48 11.21 12.07 11.18
CA ARG A 48 11.73 10.76 10.75
C ARG A 48 11.33 10.45 9.31
N GLU A 49 12.25 9.88 8.54
CA GLU A 49 11.90 9.29 7.25
C GLU A 49 11.16 7.97 7.47
N VAL A 50 10.05 7.83 6.74
CA VAL A 50 9.25 6.61 6.71
C VAL A 50 8.97 6.25 5.26
N GLU A 51 9.05 4.96 4.96
CA GLU A 51 8.60 4.43 3.68
C GLU A 51 7.09 4.27 3.73
N VAL A 52 6.43 4.65 2.65
CA VAL A 52 5.01 4.40 2.42
C VAL A 52 4.92 3.50 1.21
N ILE A 53 4.14 2.43 1.31
CA ILE A 53 3.87 1.49 0.23
C ILE A 53 2.37 1.51 -0.06
N ASP A 54 2.00 1.72 -1.33
CA ASP A 54 0.63 1.47 -1.80
C ASP A 54 0.54 0.01 -2.24
N ALA A 55 -0.09 -0.83 -1.40
CA ALA A 55 -0.28 -2.24 -1.74
C ALA A 55 -1.36 -2.39 -2.82
N PRO A 56 -1.35 -3.49 -3.60
CA PRO A 56 -2.44 -3.80 -4.49
C PRO A 56 -3.78 -3.84 -3.73
N GLY A 57 -4.83 -3.30 -4.35
CA GLY A 57 -6.17 -3.36 -3.75
C GLY A 57 -6.62 -4.81 -3.65
N THR A 58 -7.08 -5.23 -2.48
CA THR A 58 -7.57 -6.59 -2.23
C THR A 58 -8.90 -6.56 -1.48
N TYR A 59 -9.78 -7.52 -1.78
CA TYR A 59 -11.03 -7.74 -1.05
C TYR A 59 -10.88 -8.75 0.08
N SER A 60 -9.78 -9.51 0.11
CA SER A 60 -9.54 -10.60 1.06
C SER A 60 -8.07 -10.67 1.44
N LEU A 61 -7.80 -11.00 2.71
CA LEU A 61 -6.45 -11.33 3.18
C LEU A 61 -6.12 -12.82 3.04
N SER A 62 -7.08 -13.64 2.61
CA SER A 62 -6.85 -15.01 2.17
C SER A 62 -6.63 -14.98 0.66
N PRO A 63 -5.39 -15.12 0.17
CA PRO A 63 -5.08 -14.94 -1.24
C PRO A 63 -5.71 -16.03 -2.11
N THR A 64 -6.33 -15.62 -3.20
CA THR A 64 -6.90 -16.50 -4.24
C THR A 64 -6.30 -16.24 -5.62
N CYS A 65 -5.47 -15.19 -5.74
CA CYS A 65 -4.79 -14.83 -6.97
C CYS A 65 -3.44 -14.13 -6.69
N PRO A 66 -2.55 -14.02 -7.70
CA PRO A 66 -1.20 -13.46 -7.51
C PRO A 66 -1.17 -12.03 -6.94
N VAL A 67 -2.18 -11.21 -7.26
CA VAL A 67 -2.27 -9.83 -6.74
C VAL A 67 -2.51 -9.84 -5.22
N GLU A 68 -3.36 -10.75 -4.75
CA GLU A 68 -3.65 -10.92 -3.32
C GLU A 68 -2.47 -11.57 -2.58
N GLU A 69 -1.71 -12.45 -3.23
CA GLU A 69 -0.48 -13.01 -2.68
C GLU A 69 0.57 -11.93 -2.44
N VAL A 70 0.72 -11.01 -3.40
CA VAL A 70 1.59 -9.84 -3.26
C VAL A 70 1.10 -8.91 -2.15
N ALA A 71 -0.20 -8.64 -2.07
CA ALA A 71 -0.75 -7.81 -1.01
C ALA A 71 -0.53 -8.41 0.39
N ALA A 72 -0.69 -9.73 0.53
CA ALA A 72 -0.40 -10.44 1.78
C ALA A 72 1.10 -10.41 2.13
N GLY A 73 1.99 -10.63 1.16
CA GLY A 73 3.43 -10.54 1.39
C GLY A 73 3.89 -9.14 1.83
N ILE A 74 3.36 -8.09 1.21
CA ILE A 74 3.64 -6.70 1.63
C ILE A 74 3.10 -6.43 3.04
N LEU A 75 1.95 -6.98 3.39
CA LEU A 75 1.34 -6.83 4.71
C LEU A 75 2.20 -7.47 5.81
N ASP A 76 2.78 -8.64 5.56
CA ASP A 76 3.62 -9.36 6.53
C ASP A 76 4.90 -8.57 6.90
N ASP A 77 5.43 -7.77 5.97
CA ASP A 77 6.61 -6.93 6.18
C ASP A 77 6.30 -5.53 6.77
N ALA A 78 5.04 -5.22 7.04
CA ALA A 78 4.62 -3.88 7.49
C ALA A 78 4.90 -3.60 8.97
N ASP A 79 5.52 -2.45 9.31
CA ASP A 79 5.57 -1.98 10.70
C ASP A 79 4.23 -1.39 11.14
N ILE A 80 3.52 -0.74 10.22
CA ILE A 80 2.25 -0.05 10.46
C ILE A 80 1.36 -0.25 9.23
N VAL A 81 0.09 -0.57 9.47
CA VAL A 81 -0.93 -0.66 8.43
C VAL A 81 -1.91 0.50 8.56
N ILE A 82 -2.16 1.19 7.45
CA ILE A 82 -3.28 2.13 7.32
C ILE A 82 -4.30 1.48 6.40
N ASN A 83 -5.42 1.06 6.97
CA ASN A 83 -6.55 0.54 6.19
C ASN A 83 -7.39 1.72 5.67
N VAL A 84 -7.41 1.91 4.36
CA VAL A 84 -8.21 2.94 3.69
C VAL A 84 -9.57 2.34 3.34
N VAL A 85 -10.62 2.94 3.87
CA VAL A 85 -12.00 2.47 3.70
C VAL A 85 -12.83 3.55 3.05
N ASP A 86 -13.64 3.17 2.06
CA ASP A 86 -14.60 4.07 1.44
C ASP A 86 -15.80 4.29 2.37
N SER A 87 -15.96 5.52 2.86
CA SER A 87 -17.07 5.91 3.73
C SER A 87 -18.45 5.79 3.08
N THR A 88 -18.53 5.76 1.76
CA THR A 88 -19.79 5.63 1.02
C THR A 88 -20.21 4.18 0.82
N ASN A 89 -19.31 3.22 1.06
CA ASN A 89 -19.54 1.79 0.91
C ASN A 89 -18.85 1.02 2.05
N LEU A 90 -19.41 1.12 3.26
CA LEU A 90 -18.87 0.56 4.50
C LEU A 90 -19.29 -0.90 4.77
N GLU A 91 -20.31 -1.39 4.07
CA GLU A 91 -20.80 -2.77 4.20
C GLU A 91 -20.00 -3.76 3.35
#